data_AF-A0A540LB04-F1
#
_entry.id   AF-A0A540LB04-F1
#
_cell.length_a   1.000
_cell.length_b   1.000
_cell.length_c   1.000
_cell.angle_alpha   90.00
_cell.angle_beta   90.00
_cell.angle_gamma   90.00
#
_symmetry.space_group_name_H-M   'P 1'
#
loop_
_entity.id
_entity.type
_entity.pdbx_description
1 polymer ?
#
loop_
_entity_poly.entity_id
_entity_poly.type
_entity_poly.pdbx_seq_one_letter_code
_entity_poly.pdbx_strand_id
1 'polypeptide(L)' 'MVKDPIMHKNIWRIDNFSKLDDESYDSKVFTAEDQKWKIQLYPKGKGNGVGTHLALYSISQTEISSS' A
#
# COMPACT_ATOMS: atom_id res chain seq x y z
N MET A 1 6.04 1.12 -33.61
CA MET A 1 6.78 0.42 -32.54
C MET A 1 5.87 0.34 -31.34
N VAL A 2 5.44 -0.86 -30.94
CA VAL A 2 4.69 -1.06 -29.69
C VAL A 2 5.74 -1.04 -28.59
N LYS A 3 5.67 -0.08 -27.66
CA LYS A 3 6.46 -0.15 -26.43
C LYS A 3 5.84 -1.24 -25.57
N ASP A 4 6.66 -2.15 -25.08
CA ASP A 4 6.21 -3.09 -24.05
C ASP A 4 5.66 -2.30 -22.86
N PRO A 5 4.57 -2.77 -22.23
CA PRO A 5 4.03 -2.11 -21.05
C PRO A 5 5.11 -2.05 -19.96
N ILE A 6 5.37 -0.85 -19.45
CA ILE A 6 6.32 -0.65 -18.36
C ILE A 6 5.69 -1.23 -17.10
N MET A 7 6.22 -2.35 -16.63
CA MET A 7 5.73 -3.01 -15.43
C MET A 7 6.44 -2.43 -14.20
N HIS A 8 5.73 -1.59 -13.43
CA HIS A 8 6.22 -1.11 -12.15
C HIS A 8 6.00 -2.18 -11.07
N LYS A 9 7.07 -2.88 -10.67
CA LYS A 9 7.03 -3.92 -9.64
C LYS A 9 7.57 -3.39 -8.32
N ASN A 10 6.71 -3.37 -7.29
CA ASN A 10 7.14 -3.18 -5.91
C ASN A 10 6.78 -4.41 -5.07
N ILE A 11 7.67 -4.82 -4.17
CA ILE A 11 7.47 -5.96 -3.26
C ILE A 11 7.54 -5.44 -1.83
N TRP A 12 6.43 -5.56 -1.10
CA TRP A 12 6.40 -5.33 0.33
C TRP A 12 6.37 -6.67 1.07
N ARG A 13 7.48 -6.99 1.75
CA ARG A 13 7.58 -8.15 2.63
C ARG A 13 7.12 -7.76 4.03
N ILE A 14 6.26 -8.58 4.61
CA ILE A 14 5.76 -8.42 5.98
C ILE A 14 6.20 -9.65 6.77
N ASP A 15 7.14 -9.45 7.68
CA ASP A 15 7.61 -10.51 8.57
C ASP A 15 6.71 -10.59 9.81
N ASN A 16 6.60 -11.80 10.39
CA ASN A 16 5.78 -12.05 11.58
C ASN A 16 4.31 -11.58 11.46
N PHE A 17 3.68 -11.78 10.31
CA PHE A 17 2.31 -11.33 10.03
C PHE A 17 1.29 -11.66 11.14
N SER A 18 1.40 -12.83 11.77
CA SER A 18 0.52 -13.25 12.86
C SER A 18 0.64 -12.43 14.15
N LYS A 19 1.69 -11.60 14.26
CA LYS A 19 1.95 -10.72 15.42
C LYS A 19 1.51 -9.28 15.17
N LEU A 20 0.94 -8.96 14.01
CA LEU A 20 0.43 -7.63 13.73
C LEU A 20 -0.82 -7.35 14.57
N ASP A 21 -0.74 -6.31 15.39
CA ASP A 21 -1.74 -5.96 16.39
C ASP A 21 -2.34 -4.56 16.21
N ASP A 22 -1.60 -3.65 15.58
CA ASP A 22 -2.05 -2.30 15.23
C ASP A 22 -3.21 -2.32 14.21
N GLU A 23 -3.94 -1.20 14.17
CA GLU A 23 -5.04 -1.01 13.22
C GLU A 23 -4.54 -1.10 11.77
N SER A 24 -3.40 -0.45 11.47
CA SER A 24 -2.85 -0.42 10.12
C SER A 24 -1.34 -0.33 10.07
N TYR A 25 -0.76 -0.82 8.98
CA TYR A 25 0.67 -0.78 8.68
C TYR A 25 0.91 -0.22 7.28
N ASP A 26 1.93 0.62 7.13
CA ASP A 26 2.29 1.21 5.84
C ASP A 26 3.53 0.54 5.24
N SER A 27 3.52 0.38 3.92
CA SER A 27 4.73 0.06 3.17
C SER A 27 5.66 1.26 3.09
N LYS A 28 6.90 1.01 2.65
CA LYS A 28 7.74 2.10 2.13
C LYS A 28 7.07 2.77 0.93
N VAL A 29 7.35 4.05 0.76
CA VAL A 29 6.93 4.83 -0.41
C VAL A 29 7.68 4.34 -1.64
N PHE A 30 6.99 4.23 -2.77
CA PHE A 30 7.56 3.86 -4.06
C PHE A 30 6.94 4.69 -5.18
N THR A 31 7.67 4.85 -6.28
CA THR A 31 7.20 5.60 -7.45
C THR A 31 6.76 4.63 -8.54
N ALA A 32 5.57 4.85 -9.08
CA ALA A 32 5.04 4.16 -10.25
C ALA A 32 4.26 5.17 -11.09
N GLU A 33 4.50 5.20 -12.41
CA GLU A 33 3.88 6.17 -13.33
C GLU A 33 4.03 7.63 -12.83
N ASP A 34 5.25 8.01 -12.43
CA ASP A 34 5.60 9.34 -11.88
C ASP A 34 4.83 9.79 -10.62
N GLN A 35 4.00 8.92 -10.06
CA GLN A 35 3.25 9.16 -8.82
C GLN A 35 3.89 8.41 -7.65
N LYS A 36 3.96 9.07 -6.49
CA LYS A 36 4.37 8.43 -5.24
C LYS A 36 3.19 7.67 -4.64
N TRP A 37 3.40 6.40 -4.34
CA TRP A 37 2.43 5.49 -3.75
C TRP A 37 2.96 4.90 -2.44
N LYS A 38 2.06 4.53 -1.54
CA LYS A 38 2.31 3.57 -0.47
C LYS A 38 1.14 2.59 -0.40
N ILE A 39 1.41 1.40 0.11
CA ILE A 39 0.37 0.41 0.42
C ILE A 39 0.07 0.54 1.92
N GLN A 40 -1.21 0.56 2.28
CA GLN A 40 -1.67 0.51 3.66
C GLN A 40 -2.44 -0.80 3.89
N LEU A 41 -1.99 -1.58 4.87
CA LEU A 41 -2.60 -2.85 5.28
C LEU A 41 -3.38 -2.67 6.57
N TYR A 42 -4.57 -3.24 6.63
CA TYR A 42 -5.38 -3.43 7.83
C TYR A 42 -5.50 -4.93 8.11
N PRO A 43 -4.68 -5.51 9.01
CA PRO A 43 -4.64 -6.96 9.24
C PRO A 43 -5.97 -7.53 9.74
N LYS A 44 -6.74 -6.74 10.48
CA LYS A 44 -8.05 -7.09 11.03
C LYS A 44 -9.22 -6.58 10.17
N GLY A 45 -8.94 -6.08 8.97
CA GLY A 45 -9.93 -5.56 8.04
C GLY A 45 -10.34 -4.11 8.29
N LYS A 46 -11.10 -3.56 7.33
CA LYS A 46 -11.66 -2.21 7.36
C LYS A 46 -13.04 -2.21 6.72
N GLY A 47 -13.93 -1.33 7.18
CA GLY A 47 -15.32 -1.26 6.69
C GLY A 47 -16.08 -2.57 6.94
N ASN A 48 -16.73 -3.10 5.91
CA ASN A 48 -17.53 -4.33 6.00
C ASN A 48 -16.68 -5.60 6.24
N GLY A 49 -15.35 -5.52 6.11
CA GLY A 49 -14.44 -6.65 6.31
C GLY A 49 -13.87 -6.77 7.72
N VAL A 50 -14.20 -5.88 8.66
CA VAL A 50 -13.63 -5.90 10.01
C VAL A 50 -13.89 -7.25 10.69
N GLY A 51 -12.81 -7.85 11.22
CA GLY A 51 -12.82 -9.14 11.92
C GLY A 51 -12.93 -10.38 11.02
N THR A 52 -13.12 -10.22 9.71
CA THR A 52 -13.35 -11.35 8.79
C THR A 52 -12.35 -11.44 7.64
N HIS A 53 -11.83 -10.30 7.18
CA HIS A 53 -10.90 -10.22 6.05
C HIS A 53 -9.80 -9.22 6.36
N LEU A 54 -8.62 -9.37 5.75
CA LEU A 54 -7.65 -8.28 5.69
C LEU A 54 -8.10 -7.26 4.62
N ALA A 55 -7.72 -6.00 4.79
CA ALA A 55 -7.95 -4.96 3.78
C ALA A 55 -6.63 -4.30 3.37
N LEU A 56 -6.49 -4.00 2.07
CA LEU A 56 -5.29 -3.39 1.48
C LEU A 56 -5.70 -2.20 0.63
N TYR A 57 -5.01 -1.07 0.78
CA TYR A 57 -5.26 0.16 0.01
C TYR A 57 -3.98 0.65 -0.64
N SER A 58 -4.09 1.18 -1.87
CA SER A 58 -3.03 1.96 -2.51
C SER A 58 -3.31 3.43 -2.31
N ILE A 59 -2.39 4.14 -1.66
CA ILE A 59 -2.55 5.54 -1.30
C ILE A 59 -1.55 6.36 -2.10
N SER A 60 -2.07 7.24 -2.97
CA SER A 60 -1.28 8.25 -3.65
C SER A 60 -0.85 9.30 -2.62
N GLN A 61 0.45 9.55 -2.53
CA GLN A 61 0.97 10.65 -1.72
C GLN A 61 1.00 11.91 -2.57
N THR A 62 0.13 12.86 -2.23
CA THR A 62 0.25 14.25 -2.65
C THR A 62 1.17 14.97 -1.68
N GLU A 63 2.28 15.48 -2.18
CA GLU A 63 3.02 16.50 -1.42
C GLU A 63 2.15 17.75 -1.42
N ILE A 64 1.54 18.07 -0.28
CA ILE A 64 1.04 19.42 -0.05
C ILE A 64 2.30 20.28 0.04
N SER A 65 2.68 20.93 -1.06
CA SER A 65 3.66 22.01 -1.02
C SER A 65 3.15 23.00 0.02
N SER A 66 3.80 23.02 1.17
CA SER A 66 3.55 24.03 2.19
C SER A 66 4.04 25.34 1.60
N SER A 67 3.09 26.17 1.14
CA SER A 67 3.32 27.57 0.78
C SER A 67 3.49 28.42 2.03
#